data_AF-A0A0W0FEH9-F1
#
_entry.id   AF-A0A0W0FEH9-F1
#
_cell.length_a   1.000
_cell.length_b   1.000
_cell.length_c   1.000
_cell.angle_alpha   90.00
_cell.angle_beta   90.00
_cell.angle_gamma   90.00
#
_symmetry.space_group_name_H-M   'P 1'
#
loop_
_entity.id
_entity.type
_entity.pdbx_description
1 polymer ?
#
loop_
_entity_poly.entity_id
_entity_poly.type
_entity_poly.pdbx_seq_one_letter_code
_entity_poly.pdbx_strand_id
1 'polypeptide(L)'
;MASPEEQAKFIKLYQGNLTPLRVCLVGLTWGLHDYLVTLEDELKYIWPLKRSFNKFMFFWIRYYTITLLVFDVIQIHTFSIPGVTSDNVCVAMDSIIRVVGAISLWSVEIIMQLRVYALYKCSKKAGIFNIRLTRYPVTDGRQQIAIINAFLFLCSIAGFLYVLIFNAQRRRAVIADAIHLPLPGCPSIHSGIEWAQWVPATAFEGVLFGFALYKTLKSTTLRLRSGSRVGLYSLLLRDNLFYFFAIAFVLVFNNLMVVGITKIPWFSYAPFHAAVGILTTRMLLNVNKAATTDVLVDGNSSKQWSKKTGTVNTWRAASHAPSGSTLTRSDSFEMRHAGTTKPGAV
;
A
#
# COMPACT_ATOMS: atom_id res chain seq x y z
N MET A 1 30.53 38.70 20.25
CA MET A 1 30.50 37.27 20.61
C MET A 1 29.03 36.89 20.70
N ALA A 2 28.59 35.86 19.98
CA ALA A 2 27.21 35.37 20.08
C ALA A 2 26.91 34.93 21.51
N SER A 3 25.69 35.17 21.98
CA SER A 3 25.29 34.78 23.34
C SER A 3 25.31 33.24 23.48
N PRO A 4 25.52 32.70 24.70
CA PRO A 4 25.46 31.25 24.92
C PRO A 4 24.14 30.61 24.46
N GLU A 5 23.03 31.38 24.52
CA GLU A 5 21.71 30.94 24.04
C GLU A 5 21.64 30.85 22.51
N GLU A 6 22.24 31.80 21.80
CA GLU A 6 22.34 31.77 20.34
C GLU A 6 23.18 30.58 19.86
N GLN A 7 24.29 30.29 20.56
CA GLN A 7 25.13 29.14 20.26
C GLN A 7 24.40 27.81 20.49
N ALA A 8 23.68 27.69 21.61
CA ALA A 8 22.87 26.50 21.89
C ALA A 8 21.76 26.29 20.85
N LYS A 9 21.08 27.37 20.44
CA LYS A 9 20.06 27.35 19.38
C LYS A 9 20.66 26.92 18.04
N PHE A 10 21.83 27.45 17.69
CA PHE A 10 22.55 27.08 16.47
C PHE A 10 22.94 25.60 16.44
N ILE A 11 23.56 25.09 17.52
CA ILE A 11 23.97 23.68 17.60
C ILE A 11 22.76 22.75 17.45
N LYS A 12 21.65 23.08 18.11
CA LYS A 12 20.40 22.30 18.01
C LYS A 12 19.86 22.25 16.57
N LEU A 13 19.83 23.39 15.88
CA LEU A 13 19.37 23.48 14.49
C LEU A 13 20.32 22.75 13.53
N TYR A 14 21.63 22.90 13.73
CA TYR A 14 22.65 22.23 12.93
C TYR A 14 22.54 20.71 13.04
N GLN A 15 22.45 20.17 14.25
CA GLN A 15 22.26 18.73 14.48
C GLN A 15 20.94 18.21 13.88
N GLY A 16 19.87 19.01 13.95
CA GLY A 16 18.58 18.69 13.33
C GLY A 16 18.67 18.52 11.81
N ASN A 17 19.43 19.38 11.13
CA ASN A 17 19.58 19.34 9.67
C ASN A 17 20.49 18.21 9.17
N LEU A 18 21.37 17.65 10.01
CA LEU A 18 22.24 16.52 9.64
C LEU A 18 21.47 15.22 9.44
N THR A 19 20.37 15.02 10.18
CA THR A 19 19.58 13.79 10.11
C THR A 19 18.93 13.61 8.73
N PRO A 20 18.15 14.58 8.20
CA PRO A 20 17.62 14.53 6.83
C PRO A 20 18.69 14.30 5.75
N LEU A 21 19.85 14.96 5.89
CA LEU A 21 20.95 14.90 4.93
C LEU A 21 21.52 13.47 4.76
N ARG A 22 21.52 12.68 5.82
CA ARG A 22 22.01 11.28 5.77
C ARG A 22 20.90 10.30 5.42
N VAL A 23 19.71 10.51 5.97
CA VAL A 23 18.61 9.55 5.87
C VAL A 23 17.97 9.56 4.48
N CYS A 24 17.99 10.67 3.73
CA CYS A 24 17.45 10.71 2.37
C CYS A 24 18.18 9.73 1.42
N LEU A 25 19.50 9.58 1.57
CA LEU A 25 20.30 8.62 0.81
C LEU A 25 19.93 7.17 1.13
N VAL A 26 19.60 6.88 2.40
CA VAL A 26 19.10 5.56 2.82
C VAL A 26 17.75 5.28 2.16
N GLY A 27 16.84 6.26 2.15
CA GLY A 27 15.55 6.16 1.46
C GLY A 27 15.68 5.86 -0.04
N LEU A 28 16.56 6.59 -0.74
CA LEU A 28 16.85 6.35 -2.16
C LEU A 28 17.44 4.95 -2.38
N THR A 29 18.44 4.56 -1.58
CA THR A 29 19.08 3.24 -1.67
C THR A 29 18.06 2.13 -1.45
N TRP A 30 17.16 2.29 -0.47
CA TRP A 30 16.11 1.33 -0.20
C TRP A 30 15.13 1.18 -1.36
N GLY A 31 14.69 2.31 -1.96
CA GLY A 31 13.83 2.31 -3.15
C GLY A 31 14.49 1.64 -4.36
N LEU A 32 15.76 1.94 -4.63
CA LEU A 32 16.52 1.32 -5.73
C LEU A 32 16.78 -0.17 -5.49
N HIS A 33 17.10 -0.55 -4.26
CA HIS A 33 17.25 -1.96 -3.88
C HIS A 33 15.95 -2.73 -4.12
N ASP A 34 14.80 -2.19 -3.70
CA ASP A 34 13.50 -2.82 -3.95
C ASP A 34 13.18 -2.93 -5.44
N TYR A 35 13.54 -1.90 -6.22
CA TYR A 35 13.41 -1.93 -7.68
C TYR A 35 14.18 -3.11 -8.30
N LEU A 36 15.47 -3.26 -7.94
CA LEU A 36 16.32 -4.32 -8.49
C LEU A 36 15.82 -5.72 -8.12
N VAL A 37 15.44 -5.92 -6.85
CA VAL A 37 14.95 -7.22 -6.37
C VAL A 37 13.64 -7.64 -7.03
N THR A 38 12.77 -6.67 -7.33
CA THR A 38 11.43 -6.97 -7.89
C THR A 38 11.37 -6.88 -9.41
N LEU A 39 12.48 -6.57 -10.09
CA LEU A 39 12.52 -6.37 -11.54
C LEU A 39 12.18 -7.66 -12.31
N GLU A 40 12.68 -8.81 -11.86
CA GLU A 40 12.36 -10.10 -12.50
C GLU A 40 10.86 -10.41 -12.42
N ASP A 41 10.27 -10.27 -11.23
CA ASP A 41 8.83 -10.47 -11.03
C ASP A 41 8.03 -9.43 -11.83
N GLU A 42 8.49 -8.19 -11.96
CA GLU A 42 7.85 -7.18 -12.81
C GLU A 42 7.80 -7.62 -14.28
N LEU A 43 8.95 -7.99 -14.85
CA LEU A 43 9.07 -8.45 -16.24
C LEU A 43 8.18 -9.67 -16.51
N LYS A 44 8.03 -10.56 -15.53
CA LYS A 44 7.23 -11.77 -15.65
C LYS A 44 5.73 -11.53 -15.48
N TYR A 45 5.32 -10.72 -14.51
CA TYR A 45 3.93 -10.62 -14.07
C TYR A 45 3.22 -9.33 -14.44
N ILE A 46 3.91 -8.29 -14.90
CA ILE A 46 3.30 -6.99 -15.23
C ILE A 46 3.45 -6.65 -16.72
N TRP A 47 4.62 -6.91 -17.30
CA TRP A 47 4.87 -6.61 -18.71
C TRP A 47 3.94 -7.36 -19.68
N PRO A 48 3.61 -8.65 -19.48
CA PRO A 48 2.70 -9.37 -20.36
C PRO A 48 1.23 -8.93 -20.25
N LEU A 49 0.86 -8.15 -19.23
CA LEU A 49 -0.53 -7.73 -19.06
C LEU A 49 -0.98 -6.84 -20.21
N LYS A 50 -2.23 -7.05 -20.65
CA LYS A 50 -2.94 -6.13 -21.53
C LYS A 50 -3.00 -4.74 -20.89
N ARG A 51 -3.06 -3.70 -21.73
CA ARG A 51 -3.24 -2.32 -21.28
C ARG A 51 -4.48 -2.24 -20.39
N SER A 52 -4.27 -1.98 -19.11
CA SER A 52 -5.28 -1.90 -18.08
C SER A 52 -4.91 -0.81 -17.09
N PHE A 53 -5.91 -0.30 -16.38
CA PHE A 53 -5.70 0.72 -15.35
C PHE A 53 -4.68 0.27 -14.28
N ASN A 54 -4.73 -1.00 -13.88
CA ASN A 54 -3.79 -1.56 -12.90
C ASN A 54 -2.34 -1.54 -13.39
N LYS A 55 -2.11 -1.82 -14.68
CA LYS A 55 -0.77 -1.77 -15.30
C LYS A 55 -0.24 -0.33 -15.34
N PHE A 56 -1.09 0.62 -15.73
CA PHE A 56 -0.72 2.04 -15.72
C PHE A 56 -0.36 2.52 -14.31
N MET A 57 -1.24 2.25 -13.34
CA MET A 57 -1.04 2.68 -11.95
C MET A 57 0.18 2.03 -11.30
N PHE A 58 0.50 0.78 -11.64
CA PHE A 58 1.73 0.13 -11.18
C PHE A 58 2.98 0.91 -11.63
N PHE A 59 3.08 1.21 -12.93
CA PHE A 59 4.23 1.95 -13.46
C PHE A 59 4.28 3.38 -12.94
N TRP A 60 3.13 4.05 -12.85
CA TRP A 60 3.03 5.37 -12.26
C TRP A 60 3.62 5.39 -10.85
N ILE A 61 3.11 4.56 -9.93
CA ILE A 61 3.60 4.55 -8.55
C ILE A 61 5.09 4.18 -8.50
N ARG A 62 5.51 3.15 -9.22
CA ARG A 62 6.90 2.67 -9.17
C ARG A 62 7.89 3.75 -9.63
N TYR A 63 7.69 4.32 -10.82
CA TYR A 63 8.62 5.31 -11.38
C TYR A 63 8.45 6.68 -10.74
N TYR A 64 7.24 7.06 -10.33
CA TYR A 64 7.00 8.29 -9.59
C TYR A 64 7.70 8.26 -8.22
N THR A 65 7.65 7.14 -7.48
CA THR A 65 8.39 7.00 -6.22
C THR A 65 9.90 7.15 -6.42
N ILE A 66 10.49 6.50 -7.43
CA ILE A 66 11.94 6.65 -7.72
C ILE A 66 12.28 8.11 -8.04
N THR A 67 11.47 8.76 -8.88
CA THR A 67 11.65 10.17 -9.25
C THR A 67 11.55 11.08 -8.04
N LEU A 68 10.58 10.82 -7.16
CA LEU A 68 10.37 11.56 -5.91
C LEU A 68 11.54 11.39 -4.94
N LEU A 69 12.09 10.18 -4.80
CA LEU A 69 13.28 9.93 -3.96
C LEU A 69 14.52 10.64 -4.49
N VAL A 70 14.72 10.64 -5.82
CA VAL A 70 15.80 11.39 -6.46
C VAL A 70 15.62 12.89 -6.23
N PHE A 71 14.40 13.40 -6.38
CA PHE A 71 14.06 14.79 -6.09
C PHE A 71 14.37 15.17 -4.64
N ASP A 72 13.96 14.35 -3.66
CA ASP A 72 14.23 14.59 -2.24
C ASP A 72 15.74 14.68 -1.96
N VAL A 73 16.55 13.77 -2.52
CA VAL A 73 18.02 13.77 -2.36
C VAL A 73 18.63 15.02 -2.99
N ILE A 74 18.30 15.31 -4.26
CA ILE A 74 18.83 16.49 -4.96
C ILE A 74 18.50 17.77 -4.19
N GLN A 75 17.25 17.93 -3.75
CA GLN A 75 16.79 19.11 -3.05
C GLN A 75 17.52 19.30 -1.71
N ILE A 76 17.61 18.26 -0.88
CA ILE A 76 18.25 18.33 0.44
C ILE A 76 19.76 18.64 0.31
N HIS A 77 20.46 17.98 -0.62
CA HIS A 77 21.88 18.22 -0.82
C HIS A 77 22.16 19.58 -1.46
N THR A 78 21.35 20.01 -2.42
CA THR A 78 21.50 21.32 -3.06
C THR A 78 21.33 22.45 -2.05
N PHE A 79 20.40 22.33 -1.10
CA PHE A 79 20.21 23.34 -0.05
C PHE A 79 21.31 23.32 1.02
N SER A 80 22.09 22.24 1.12
CA SER A 80 23.25 22.23 2.01
C SER A 80 24.43 23.07 1.48
N ILE A 81 24.41 23.44 0.20
CA ILE A 81 25.45 24.27 -0.43
C ILE A 81 25.24 25.74 -0.04
N PRO A 82 26.24 26.39 0.58
CA PRO A 82 26.14 27.81 0.94
C PRO A 82 25.96 28.69 -0.31
N GLY A 83 25.03 29.64 -0.26
CA GLY A 83 24.76 30.60 -1.34
C GLY A 83 23.63 30.24 -2.30
N VAL A 84 23.04 29.03 -2.20
CA VAL A 84 21.92 28.61 -3.08
C VAL A 84 20.55 28.98 -2.51
N THR A 85 20.43 29.04 -1.19
CA THR A 85 19.13 29.25 -0.51
C THR A 85 18.76 30.72 -0.38
N SER A 86 17.53 31.06 -0.78
CA SER A 86 16.87 32.36 -0.51
C SER A 86 15.48 32.13 0.08
N ASP A 87 14.89 33.15 0.71
CA ASP A 87 13.59 33.06 1.42
C ASP A 87 12.48 32.51 0.51
N ASN A 88 12.40 33.04 -0.70
CA ASN A 88 11.41 32.65 -1.69
C ASN A 88 11.60 31.20 -2.14
N VAL A 89 12.85 30.77 -2.33
CA VAL A 89 13.19 29.40 -2.71
C VAL A 89 12.85 28.43 -1.57
N CYS A 90 13.15 28.78 -0.32
CA CYS A 90 12.85 27.95 0.85
C CYS A 90 11.35 27.74 1.08
N VAL A 91 10.54 28.80 0.91
CA VAL A 91 9.07 28.71 1.04
C VAL A 91 8.47 27.94 -0.14
N ALA A 92 8.90 28.24 -1.36
CA ALA A 92 8.40 27.57 -2.55
C ALA A 92 8.72 26.08 -2.51
N MET A 93 9.94 25.71 -2.12
CA MET A 93 10.41 24.32 -2.19
C MET A 93 9.84 23.45 -1.08
N ASP A 94 9.59 23.99 0.11
CA ASP A 94 8.81 23.31 1.15
C ASP A 94 7.35 23.06 0.70
N SER A 95 6.75 24.02 -0.01
CA SER A 95 5.41 23.82 -0.58
C SER A 95 5.43 22.76 -1.68
N ILE A 96 6.44 22.78 -2.55
CA ILE A 96 6.60 21.83 -3.65
C ILE A 96 6.78 20.42 -3.11
N ILE A 97 7.72 20.17 -2.18
CA ILE A 97 7.99 18.82 -1.64
C ILE A 97 6.73 18.20 -1.02
N ARG A 98 5.93 19.01 -0.33
CA ARG A 98 4.65 18.60 0.25
C ARG A 98 3.64 18.22 -0.82
N VAL A 99 3.52 19.00 -1.90
CA VAL A 99 2.60 18.72 -3.00
C VAL A 99 3.01 17.47 -3.77
N VAL A 100 4.29 17.31 -4.11
CA VAL A 100 4.76 16.12 -4.86
C VAL A 100 4.62 14.84 -4.02
N GLY A 101 4.84 14.92 -2.71
CA GLY A 101 4.55 13.84 -1.77
C GLY A 101 3.05 13.52 -1.70
N ALA A 102 2.19 14.55 -1.66
CA ALA A 102 0.75 14.38 -1.64
C ALA A 102 0.23 13.70 -2.91
N ILE A 103 0.76 14.04 -4.08
CA ILE A 103 0.42 13.36 -5.34
C ILE A 103 0.75 11.85 -5.27
N SER A 104 1.90 11.49 -4.66
CA SER A 104 2.23 10.08 -4.43
C SER A 104 1.19 9.42 -3.53
N LEU A 105 0.83 10.08 -2.42
CA LEU A 105 -0.10 9.53 -1.44
C LEU A 105 -1.51 9.38 -2.01
N TRP A 106 -2.04 10.40 -2.69
CA TRP A 106 -3.34 10.36 -3.37
C TRP A 106 -3.40 9.24 -4.40
N SER A 107 -2.32 9.00 -5.14
CA SER A 107 -2.23 7.89 -6.09
C SER A 107 -2.40 6.53 -5.39
N VAL A 108 -1.79 6.37 -4.21
CA VAL A 108 -1.91 5.15 -3.38
C VAL A 108 -3.33 5.03 -2.80
N GLU A 109 -3.87 6.11 -2.26
CA GLU A 109 -5.22 6.16 -1.68
C GLU A 109 -6.29 5.77 -2.71
N ILE A 110 -6.16 6.20 -3.98
CA ILE A 110 -7.05 5.80 -5.07
C ILE A 110 -7.02 4.28 -5.28
N ILE A 111 -5.83 3.67 -5.29
CA ILE A 111 -5.71 2.21 -5.43
C ILE A 111 -6.36 1.51 -4.24
N MET A 112 -6.08 1.97 -3.03
CA MET A 112 -6.65 1.39 -1.81
C MET A 112 -8.18 1.46 -1.81
N GLN A 113 -8.77 2.58 -2.24
CA GLN A 113 -10.21 2.73 -2.40
C GLN A 113 -10.80 1.74 -3.41
N LEU A 114 -10.16 1.57 -4.57
CA LEU A 114 -10.61 0.60 -5.59
C LEU A 114 -10.59 -0.84 -5.06
N ARG A 115 -9.61 -1.17 -4.20
CA ARG A 115 -9.51 -2.48 -3.56
C ARG A 115 -10.58 -2.69 -2.50
N VAL A 116 -10.85 -1.70 -1.67
CA VAL A 116 -11.96 -1.74 -0.71
C VAL A 116 -13.28 -1.95 -1.46
N TYR A 117 -13.50 -1.21 -2.56
CA TYR A 117 -14.67 -1.39 -3.41
C TYR A 117 -14.79 -2.83 -3.95
N ALA A 118 -13.69 -3.39 -4.47
CA ALA A 118 -13.65 -4.77 -4.96
C ALA A 118 -13.93 -5.81 -3.87
N LEU A 119 -13.38 -5.64 -2.66
CA LEU A 119 -13.58 -6.52 -1.51
C LEU A 119 -15.06 -6.61 -1.12
N TYR A 120 -15.76 -5.47 -1.14
CA TYR A 120 -17.19 -5.42 -0.83
C TYR A 120 -18.06 -6.00 -1.96
N LYS A 121 -17.61 -5.93 -3.22
CA LYS A 121 -18.31 -6.51 -4.39
C LYS A 121 -18.30 -8.04 -4.38
N CYS A 122 -17.17 -8.68 -4.04
CA CYS A 122 -17.00 -10.13 -4.18
C CYS A 122 -17.76 -10.96 -3.12
N SER A 123 -18.08 -10.39 -1.96
CA SER A 123 -18.66 -11.14 -0.84
C SER A 123 -20.10 -11.64 -1.05
N LYS A 124 -20.86 -11.13 -2.03
CA LYS A 124 -22.26 -11.55 -2.26
C LYS A 124 -22.44 -12.57 -3.38
N LYS A 125 -21.40 -12.93 -4.14
CA LYS A 125 -21.49 -14.06 -5.11
C LYS A 125 -21.46 -15.45 -4.45
N ALA A 126 -21.08 -15.54 -3.16
CA ALA A 126 -21.17 -16.77 -2.38
C ALA A 126 -22.57 -17.02 -1.79
N GLY A 127 -23.56 -16.17 -2.11
CA GLY A 127 -24.97 -16.34 -1.73
C GLY A 127 -25.88 -16.40 -2.95
N ILE A 128 -25.47 -17.09 -4.02
CA ILE A 128 -26.32 -17.34 -5.19
C ILE A 128 -26.41 -18.85 -5.39
N PHE A 129 -27.18 -19.48 -4.51
CA PHE A 129 -28.05 -20.58 -4.91
C PHE A 129 -29.44 -19.96 -5.02
N ASN A 130 -29.94 -19.86 -6.26
CA ASN A 130 -31.25 -19.36 -6.67
C ASN A 130 -31.50 -17.84 -6.56
N ILE A 131 -31.58 -17.17 -7.71
CA ILE A 131 -32.85 -16.62 -8.23
C ILE A 131 -32.58 -15.81 -9.52
N ARG A 132 -33.03 -16.41 -10.62
CA ARG A 132 -33.81 -15.85 -11.73
C ARG A 132 -33.89 -14.32 -11.85
N LEU A 133 -33.47 -13.84 -13.02
CA LEU A 133 -34.02 -12.73 -13.80
C LEU A 133 -35.12 -11.88 -13.10
N THR A 134 -34.74 -10.75 -12.53
CA THR A 134 -35.60 -9.54 -12.52
C THR A 134 -34.75 -8.29 -12.62
N ARG A 135 -35.10 -7.51 -13.63
CA ARG A 135 -34.65 -6.17 -13.94
C ARG A 135 -35.31 -5.22 -12.93
N TYR A 136 -34.60 -4.82 -11.88
CA TYR A 136 -34.96 -3.71 -10.98
C TYR A 136 -33.68 -2.92 -10.63
N PRO A 137 -33.72 -1.58 -10.56
CA PRO A 137 -32.57 -0.78 -10.18
C PRO A 137 -32.21 -1.10 -8.73
N VAL A 138 -31.10 -1.79 -8.55
CA VAL A 138 -30.56 -2.08 -7.21
C VAL A 138 -30.09 -0.75 -6.63
N THR A 139 -30.94 -0.08 -5.86
CA THR A 139 -30.56 0.93 -4.87
C THR A 139 -29.73 0.24 -3.80
N ASP A 140 -28.46 0.04 -4.13
CA ASP A 140 -27.52 -0.79 -3.40
C ASP A 140 -26.82 0.08 -2.35
N GLY A 141 -26.90 -0.27 -1.06
CA GLY A 141 -26.06 0.34 -0.02
C GLY A 141 -24.54 0.25 -0.30
N ARG A 142 -24.15 -0.47 -1.37
CA ARG A 142 -22.79 -0.56 -1.93
C ARG A 142 -22.35 0.69 -2.69
N GLN A 143 -23.27 1.40 -3.35
CA GLN A 143 -22.96 2.65 -4.03
C GLN A 143 -22.73 3.77 -3.02
N GLN A 144 -23.46 3.73 -1.90
CA GLN A 144 -23.28 4.66 -0.79
C GLN A 144 -21.87 4.57 -0.18
N ILE A 145 -21.30 3.37 0.02
CA ILE A 145 -19.93 3.23 0.56
C ILE A 145 -18.89 3.85 -0.39
N ALA A 146 -19.03 3.63 -1.71
CA ALA A 146 -18.12 4.23 -2.68
C ALA A 146 -18.24 5.76 -2.73
N ILE A 147 -19.47 6.29 -2.66
CA ILE A 147 -19.73 7.74 -2.62
C ILE A 147 -19.20 8.35 -1.32
N ILE A 148 -19.41 7.71 -0.17
CA ILE A 148 -18.88 8.15 1.12
C ILE A 148 -17.36 8.17 1.09
N ASN A 149 -16.70 7.12 0.57
CA ASN A 149 -15.25 7.08 0.46
C ASN A 149 -14.71 8.18 -0.47
N ALA A 150 -15.35 8.38 -1.63
CA ALA A 150 -14.96 9.45 -2.55
C ALA A 150 -15.16 10.84 -1.92
N PHE A 151 -16.25 11.06 -1.19
CA PHE A 151 -16.50 12.30 -0.47
C PHE A 151 -15.44 12.54 0.62
N LEU A 152 -15.15 11.54 1.45
CA LEU A 152 -14.13 11.63 2.49
C LEU A 152 -12.73 11.88 1.91
N PHE A 153 -12.42 11.27 0.77
CA PHE A 153 -11.17 11.52 0.04
C PHE A 153 -11.08 12.97 -0.46
N LEU A 154 -12.15 13.51 -1.03
CA LEU A 154 -12.20 14.92 -1.43
C LEU A 154 -12.07 15.87 -0.24
N CYS A 155 -12.72 15.55 0.89
CA CYS A 155 -12.54 16.30 2.15
C CYS A 155 -11.10 16.24 2.65
N SER A 156 -10.42 15.09 2.53
CA SER A 156 -9.00 14.93 2.88
C SER A 156 -8.11 15.83 2.02
N ILE A 157 -8.31 15.83 0.70
CA ILE A 157 -7.58 16.71 -0.24
C ILE A 157 -7.83 18.19 0.11
N ALA A 158 -9.09 18.57 0.34
CA ALA A 158 -9.43 19.94 0.70
C ALA A 158 -8.79 20.37 2.02
N GLY A 159 -8.81 19.50 3.04
CA GLY A 159 -8.15 19.73 4.32
C GLY A 159 -6.63 19.89 4.18
N PHE A 160 -5.99 19.03 3.38
CA PHE A 160 -4.56 19.13 3.08
C PHE A 160 -4.22 20.47 2.40
N LEU A 161 -4.96 20.85 1.36
CA LEU A 161 -4.72 22.10 0.62
C LEU A 161 -4.97 23.33 1.48
N TYR A 162 -6.01 23.32 2.32
CA TYR A 162 -6.29 24.40 3.27
C TYR A 162 -5.13 24.61 4.24
N VAL A 163 -4.63 23.54 4.87
CA VAL A 163 -3.50 23.61 5.81
C VAL A 163 -2.21 24.04 5.09
N LEU A 164 -1.98 23.55 3.87
CA LEU A 164 -0.84 23.95 3.05
C LEU A 164 -0.84 25.46 2.77
N ILE A 165 -1.96 26.01 2.30
CA ILE A 165 -2.10 27.44 2.00
C ILE A 165 -1.91 28.28 3.26
N PHE A 166 -2.55 27.87 4.36
CA PHE A 166 -2.43 28.56 5.65
C PHE A 166 -0.99 28.58 6.17
N ASN A 167 -0.28 27.45 6.10
CA ASN A 167 1.12 27.35 6.52
C ASN A 167 2.04 28.16 5.60
N ALA A 168 1.84 28.10 4.28
CA ALA A 168 2.64 28.86 3.32
C ALA A 168 2.55 30.38 3.55
N GLN A 169 1.37 30.89 3.92
CA GLN A 169 1.18 32.30 4.26
C GLN A 169 1.87 32.69 5.57
N ARG A 170 1.73 31.89 6.64
CA ARG A 170 2.37 32.17 7.93
C ARG A 170 3.89 32.07 7.89
N ARG A 171 4.43 31.10 7.14
CA ARG A 171 5.86 30.82 7.07
C ARG A 171 6.66 31.97 6.45
N ARG A 172 6.05 32.70 5.50
CA ARG A 172 6.64 33.94 4.95
C ARG A 172 6.89 35.01 6.01
N ALA A 173 6.01 35.11 7.02
CA ALA A 173 6.15 36.10 8.09
C ALA A 173 7.24 35.73 9.12
N VAL A 174 7.45 34.43 9.37
CA VAL A 174 8.42 33.94 10.38
C VAL A 174 9.85 33.85 9.84
N ILE A 175 10.02 33.50 8.55
CA ILE A 175 11.36 33.38 7.94
C ILE A 175 12.08 34.73 7.90
N ALA A 176 11.37 35.84 7.72
CA ALA A 176 11.94 37.19 7.74
C ALA A 176 12.71 37.53 9.03
N ASP A 177 12.42 36.84 10.15
CA ASP A 177 12.99 37.12 11.48
C ASP A 177 14.21 36.23 11.83
N ALA A 178 14.43 35.12 11.11
CA ALA A 178 15.39 34.08 11.50
C ALA A 178 16.73 34.09 10.72
N ILE A 179 16.91 35.03 9.79
CA ILE A 179 17.97 35.01 8.76
C ILE A 179 19.36 35.44 9.26
N HIS A 180 19.48 35.97 10.49
CA HIS A 180 20.78 36.42 11.02
C HIS A 180 21.76 35.28 11.37
N LEU A 181 21.40 34.00 11.19
CA LEU A 181 22.24 32.85 11.53
C LEU A 181 22.73 32.10 10.27
N PRO A 182 24.05 31.85 10.12
CA PRO A 182 24.60 31.12 8.98
C PRO A 182 24.32 29.61 9.10
N LEU A 183 23.08 29.20 8.81
CA LEU A 183 22.64 27.80 8.87
C LEU A 183 22.89 27.10 7.51
N PRO A 184 23.29 25.81 7.50
CA PRO A 184 23.30 25.01 6.29
C PRO A 184 21.86 24.68 5.88
N GLY A 185 21.36 25.41 4.88
CA GLY A 185 20.05 25.22 4.28
C GLY A 185 18.90 25.99 4.91
N CYS A 186 17.69 25.77 4.37
CA CYS A 186 16.47 26.41 4.84
C CYS A 186 16.18 26.00 6.30
N PRO A 187 15.96 26.95 7.22
CA PRO A 187 15.76 26.62 8.62
C PRO A 187 14.45 25.85 8.81
N SER A 188 14.51 24.74 9.57
CA SER A 188 13.38 23.91 9.98
C SER A 188 12.59 24.59 11.09
N ILE A 189 12.06 25.78 10.80
CA ILE A 189 11.23 26.56 11.72
C ILE A 189 9.82 26.00 11.65
N HIS A 190 9.39 25.35 12.73
CA HIS A 190 8.06 24.77 12.81
C HIS A 190 7.06 25.88 13.09
N SER A 191 6.21 26.25 12.13
CA SER A 191 5.19 27.29 12.32
C SER A 191 3.97 26.84 13.16
N GLY A 192 4.18 25.89 14.09
CA GLY A 192 3.18 25.39 15.05
C GLY A 192 2.09 24.47 14.48
N ILE A 193 1.66 24.64 13.23
CA ILE A 193 0.54 23.90 12.60
C ILE A 193 1.01 22.99 11.45
N GLU A 194 2.30 22.93 11.15
CA GLU A 194 2.84 22.08 10.07
C GLU A 194 2.58 20.58 10.26
N TRP A 195 2.50 20.13 11.52
CA TRP A 195 2.17 18.74 11.86
C TRP A 195 0.74 18.35 11.45
N ALA A 196 -0.18 19.32 11.37
CA ALA A 196 -1.57 19.05 11.05
C ALA A 196 -1.78 18.71 9.57
N GLN A 197 -0.78 18.94 8.71
CA GLN A 197 -0.96 18.85 7.27
C GLN A 197 -1.27 17.42 6.78
N TRP A 198 -0.67 16.41 7.41
CA TRP A 198 -0.88 15.01 7.03
C TRP A 198 -2.00 14.33 7.84
N VAL A 199 -2.61 15.03 8.79
CA VAL A 199 -3.70 14.51 9.64
C VAL A 199 -4.94 14.13 8.81
N PRO A 200 -5.42 14.94 7.84
CA PRO A 200 -6.58 14.56 7.03
C PRO A 200 -6.36 13.25 6.26
N ALA A 201 -5.19 13.09 5.63
CA ALA A 201 -4.83 11.88 4.90
C ALA A 201 -4.69 10.67 5.84
N THR A 202 -4.09 10.86 7.02
CA THR A 202 -3.92 9.79 8.01
C THR A 202 -5.26 9.33 8.59
N ALA A 203 -6.16 10.26 8.86
CA ALA A 203 -7.52 9.96 9.31
C ALA A 203 -8.28 9.17 8.23
N PHE A 204 -8.17 9.59 6.96
CA PHE A 204 -8.79 8.90 5.84
C PHE A 204 -8.24 7.47 5.64
N GLU A 205 -6.92 7.28 5.70
CA GLU A 205 -6.32 5.95 5.64
C GLU A 205 -6.79 5.06 6.80
N GLY A 206 -6.94 5.62 8.00
CA GLY A 206 -7.53 4.95 9.15
C GLY A 206 -8.96 4.47 8.90
N VAL A 207 -9.78 5.26 8.20
CA VAL A 207 -11.13 4.87 7.78
C VAL A 207 -11.09 3.72 6.76
N LEU A 208 -10.22 3.79 5.75
CA LEU A 208 -10.05 2.72 4.76
C LEU A 208 -9.59 1.40 5.40
N PHE A 209 -8.59 1.48 6.29
CA PHE A 209 -8.13 0.34 7.08
C PHE A 209 -9.26 -0.23 7.95
N GLY A 210 -10.05 0.62 8.60
CA GLY A 210 -11.20 0.23 9.40
C GLY A 210 -12.25 -0.54 8.58
N PHE A 211 -12.56 -0.08 7.36
CA PHE A 211 -13.47 -0.81 6.46
C PHE A 211 -12.92 -2.16 6.03
N ALA A 212 -11.63 -2.22 5.64
CA ALA A 212 -10.99 -3.48 5.27
C ALA A 212 -11.00 -4.46 6.46
N LEU A 213 -10.62 -4.00 7.65
CA LEU A 213 -10.59 -4.79 8.88
C LEU A 213 -11.98 -5.31 9.26
N TYR A 214 -12.99 -4.44 9.29
CA TYR A 214 -14.36 -4.84 9.59
C TYR A 214 -14.85 -5.95 8.67
N LYS A 215 -14.60 -5.81 7.36
CA LYS A 215 -15.03 -6.78 6.37
C LYS A 215 -14.33 -8.12 6.54
N THR A 216 -13.03 -8.10 6.72
CA THR A 216 -12.19 -9.29 6.92
C THR A 216 -12.57 -10.01 8.22
N LEU A 217 -12.78 -9.29 9.33
CA LEU A 217 -13.24 -9.88 10.59
C LEU A 217 -14.62 -10.52 10.44
N LYS A 218 -15.59 -9.82 9.84
CA LYS A 218 -16.94 -10.37 9.60
C LYS A 218 -16.90 -11.64 8.76
N SER A 219 -16.11 -11.65 7.67
CA SER A 219 -15.96 -12.83 6.82
C SER A 219 -15.28 -14.00 7.57
N THR A 220 -14.32 -13.69 8.43
CA THR A 220 -13.58 -14.69 9.21
C THR A 220 -14.45 -15.31 10.28
N THR A 221 -15.21 -14.52 11.03
CA THR A 221 -16.15 -15.01 12.05
C THR A 221 -17.17 -15.97 11.44
N LEU A 222 -17.68 -15.67 10.24
CA LEU A 222 -18.59 -16.58 9.52
C LEU A 222 -17.91 -17.90 9.12
N ARG A 223 -16.66 -17.86 8.67
CA ARG A 223 -15.90 -19.07 8.28
C ARG A 223 -15.48 -19.92 9.48
N LEU A 224 -15.12 -19.28 10.59
CA LEU A 224 -14.83 -19.96 11.86
C LEU A 224 -16.08 -20.65 12.40
N ARG A 225 -17.24 -20.00 12.33
CA ARG A 225 -18.53 -20.61 12.67
C ARG A 225 -18.88 -21.80 11.77
N SER A 226 -18.37 -21.84 10.55
CA SER A 226 -18.50 -22.95 9.60
C SER A 226 -17.43 -24.05 9.79
N GLY A 227 -16.61 -24.00 10.86
CA GLY A 227 -15.60 -25.02 11.18
C GLY A 227 -14.33 -24.98 10.31
N SER A 228 -14.13 -23.94 9.50
CA SER A 228 -12.97 -23.83 8.62
C SER A 228 -11.77 -23.22 9.35
N ARG A 229 -10.63 -23.92 9.39
CA ARG A 229 -9.36 -23.37 9.93
C ARG A 229 -8.79 -22.38 8.93
N VAL A 230 -8.65 -21.11 9.34
CA VAL A 230 -8.06 -20.07 8.49
C VAL A 230 -6.82 -19.51 9.17
N GLY A 231 -5.67 -19.59 8.50
CA GLY A 231 -4.43 -19.03 9.02
C GLY A 231 -4.43 -17.50 8.91
N LEU A 232 -4.09 -16.81 10.01
CA LEU A 232 -4.09 -15.34 10.10
C LEU A 232 -3.21 -14.68 9.03
N TYR A 233 -1.99 -15.19 8.82
CA TYR A 233 -1.06 -14.66 7.82
C TYR A 233 -1.61 -14.79 6.39
N SER A 234 -2.20 -15.95 6.05
CA SER A 234 -2.84 -16.16 4.75
C SER A 234 -4.02 -15.21 4.52
N LEU A 235 -4.72 -14.84 5.58
CA LEU A 235 -5.87 -13.94 5.54
C LEU A 235 -5.44 -12.47 5.38
N LEU A 236 -4.44 -12.04 6.16
CA LEU A 236 -3.87 -10.69 6.13
C LEU A 236 -3.23 -10.37 4.77
N LEU A 237 -2.56 -11.34 4.15
CA LEU A 237 -1.99 -11.17 2.82
C LEU A 237 -3.01 -11.32 1.69
N ARG A 238 -3.96 -12.26 1.79
CA ARG A 238 -5.01 -12.45 0.78
C ARG A 238 -5.89 -11.20 0.63
N ASP A 239 -6.24 -10.56 1.74
CA ASP A 239 -7.09 -9.37 1.73
C ASP A 239 -6.27 -8.06 1.63
N ASN A 240 -4.94 -8.15 1.56
CA ASN A 240 -4.00 -7.01 1.52
C ASN A 240 -4.05 -6.13 2.78
N LEU A 241 -4.71 -6.60 3.84
CA LEU A 241 -4.90 -5.89 5.10
C LEU A 241 -3.57 -5.51 5.76
N PHE A 242 -2.53 -6.34 5.57
CA PHE A 242 -1.18 -6.02 6.00
C PHE A 242 -0.66 -4.71 5.37
N TYR A 243 -0.93 -4.47 4.09
CA TYR A 243 -0.50 -3.27 3.40
C TYR A 243 -1.25 -2.03 3.88
N PHE A 244 -2.57 -2.12 4.05
CA PHE A 244 -3.37 -1.03 4.64
C PHE A 244 -2.87 -0.68 6.05
N PHE A 245 -2.61 -1.69 6.89
CA PHE A 245 -2.07 -1.49 8.23
C PHE A 245 -0.68 -0.83 8.20
N ALA A 246 0.22 -1.33 7.35
CA ALA A 246 1.58 -0.81 7.24
C ALA A 246 1.59 0.65 6.75
N ILE A 247 0.76 1.01 5.78
CA ILE A 247 0.66 2.40 5.28
C ILE A 247 0.07 3.32 6.36
N ALA A 248 -1.00 2.91 7.03
CA ALA A 248 -1.56 3.66 8.16
C ALA A 248 -0.52 3.88 9.27
N PHE A 249 0.26 2.84 9.61
CA PHE A 249 1.34 2.93 10.60
C PHE A 249 2.43 3.91 10.18
N VAL A 250 2.88 3.84 8.92
CA VAL A 250 3.89 4.75 8.36
C VAL A 250 3.40 6.20 8.40
N LEU A 251 2.14 6.47 8.07
CA LEU A 251 1.54 7.81 8.14
C LEU A 251 1.42 8.31 9.59
N VAL A 252 0.96 7.48 10.52
CA VAL A 252 0.91 7.85 11.94
C VAL A 252 2.30 8.16 12.47
N PHE A 253 3.30 7.32 12.15
CA PHE A 253 4.68 7.53 12.54
C PHE A 253 5.24 8.85 11.97
N ASN A 254 4.93 9.16 10.70
CA ASN A 254 5.27 10.45 10.09
C ASN A 254 4.73 11.63 10.91
N ASN A 255 3.43 11.62 11.25
CA ASN A 255 2.82 12.69 12.06
C ASN A 255 3.47 12.78 13.45
N LEU A 256 3.74 11.65 14.11
CA LEU A 256 4.33 11.64 15.46
C LEU A 256 5.73 12.24 15.53
N MET A 257 6.56 12.12 14.48
CA MET A 257 7.87 12.78 14.47
C MET A 257 7.73 14.29 14.22
N VAL A 258 6.79 14.72 13.38
CA VAL A 258 6.58 16.15 13.11
C VAL A 258 6.01 16.87 14.33
N VAL A 259 5.19 16.19 15.15
CA VAL A 259 4.67 16.75 16.42
C VAL A 259 5.78 16.91 17.48
N GLY A 260 6.91 16.21 17.36
CA GLY A 260 8.09 16.40 18.20
C GLY A 260 7.96 15.92 19.66
N ILE A 261 6.79 15.40 20.07
CA ILE A 261 6.57 14.83 21.42
C ILE A 261 7.46 13.61 21.67
N THR A 262 7.80 12.86 20.63
CA THR A 262 8.47 11.55 20.74
C THR A 262 9.99 11.62 20.94
N LYS A 263 10.61 12.82 20.97
CA LYS A 263 12.08 13.02 20.96
C LYS A 263 12.82 12.36 19.78
N ILE A 264 12.09 11.77 18.82
CA ILE A 264 12.65 11.17 17.61
C ILE A 264 12.95 12.31 16.63
N PRO A 265 14.19 12.41 16.09
CA PRO A 265 14.51 13.44 15.11
C PRO A 265 13.76 13.18 13.80
N TRP A 266 13.31 14.23 13.12
CA TRP A 266 12.61 14.11 11.86
C TRP A 266 13.54 13.56 10.76
N PHE A 267 13.10 12.47 10.12
CA PHE A 267 13.89 11.66 9.18
C PHE A 267 13.82 12.13 7.71
N SER A 268 13.25 13.30 7.44
CA SER A 268 12.81 13.72 6.10
C SER A 268 11.61 12.92 5.58
N TYR A 269 11.01 13.39 4.49
CA TYR A 269 9.93 12.69 3.78
C TYR A 269 10.42 11.47 2.96
N ALA A 270 11.71 11.42 2.60
CA ALA A 270 12.25 10.38 1.72
C ALA A 270 12.00 8.93 2.20
N PRO A 271 12.25 8.54 3.48
CA PRO A 271 11.92 7.18 3.95
C PRO A 271 10.42 6.86 3.88
N PHE A 272 9.55 7.86 4.06
CA PHE A 272 8.10 7.70 3.98
C PHE A 272 7.67 7.48 2.53
N HIS A 273 8.19 8.28 1.60
CA HIS A 273 7.98 8.12 0.17
C HIS A 273 8.43 6.73 -0.29
N ALA A 274 9.62 6.28 0.14
CA ALA A 274 10.13 4.94 -0.14
C ALA A 274 9.19 3.86 0.42
N ALA A 275 8.85 3.92 1.71
CA ALA A 275 8.03 2.90 2.37
C ALA A 275 6.64 2.77 1.71
N VAL A 276 5.94 3.90 1.51
CA VAL A 276 4.59 3.91 0.92
C VAL A 276 4.63 3.41 -0.53
N GLY A 277 5.62 3.84 -1.31
CA GLY A 277 5.82 3.37 -2.68
C GLY A 277 6.09 1.87 -2.76
N ILE A 278 7.08 1.37 -1.99
CA ILE A 278 7.46 -0.05 -1.93
C ILE A 278 6.29 -0.93 -1.48
N LEU A 279 5.58 -0.52 -0.41
CA LEU A 279 4.43 -1.28 0.08
C LEU A 279 3.36 -1.41 -1.00
N THR A 280 3.08 -0.32 -1.73
CA THR A 280 2.04 -0.32 -2.76
C THR A 280 2.45 -1.11 -4.00
N THR A 281 3.69 -0.96 -4.48
CA THR A 281 4.20 -1.73 -5.64
C THR A 281 4.22 -3.22 -5.33
N ARG A 282 4.71 -3.64 -4.16
CA ARG A 282 4.69 -5.04 -3.72
C ARG A 282 3.29 -5.59 -3.58
N MET A 283 2.34 -4.81 -3.06
CA MET A 283 0.94 -5.19 -2.99
C MET A 283 0.37 -5.46 -4.39
N LEU A 284 0.59 -4.56 -5.34
CA LEU A 284 0.13 -4.73 -6.73
C LEU A 284 0.78 -5.94 -7.39
N LEU A 285 2.09 -6.14 -7.18
CA LEU A 285 2.83 -7.26 -7.75
C LEU A 285 2.32 -8.60 -7.21
N ASN A 286 2.14 -8.73 -5.90
CA ASN A 286 1.66 -9.95 -5.25
C ASN A 286 0.26 -10.36 -5.73
N VAL A 287 -0.59 -9.38 -6.04
CA VAL A 287 -1.93 -9.65 -6.58
C VAL A 287 -1.87 -10.16 -8.01
N ASN A 288 -1.03 -9.56 -8.84
CA ASN A 288 -0.85 -10.03 -10.22
C ASN A 288 -0.21 -11.43 -10.25
N LYS A 289 0.72 -11.70 -9.34
CA LYS A 289 1.33 -13.01 -9.14
C LYS A 289 0.29 -14.06 -8.73
N ALA A 290 -0.58 -13.73 -7.77
CA ALA A 290 -1.68 -14.60 -7.34
C ALA A 290 -2.66 -14.86 -8.49
N ALA A 291 -3.12 -13.82 -9.18
CA ALA A 291 -4.06 -13.94 -10.29
C ALA A 291 -3.50 -14.79 -11.45
N THR A 292 -2.20 -14.65 -11.75
CA THR A 292 -1.53 -15.46 -12.78
C THR A 292 -1.42 -16.93 -12.35
N THR A 293 -1.12 -17.19 -11.07
CA THR A 293 -1.02 -18.54 -10.53
C THR A 293 -2.36 -19.27 -10.58
N ASP A 294 -3.46 -18.59 -10.23
CA ASP A 294 -4.81 -19.17 -10.31
C ASP A 294 -5.16 -19.58 -11.74
N VAL A 295 -4.84 -18.75 -12.75
CA VAL A 295 -5.06 -19.08 -14.16
C VAL A 295 -4.26 -20.31 -14.60
N LEU A 296 -3.02 -20.47 -14.12
CA LEU A 296 -2.20 -21.64 -14.43
C LEU A 296 -2.75 -22.91 -13.78
N VAL A 297 -3.24 -22.84 -12.54
CA VAL A 297 -3.84 -23.97 -11.82
C VAL A 297 -5.14 -24.41 -12.51
N ASP A 298 -6.02 -23.47 -12.89
CA ASP A 298 -7.25 -23.77 -13.60
C ASP A 298 -6.97 -24.32 -15.02
N GLY A 299 -5.96 -23.78 -15.69
CA GLY A 299 -5.49 -24.26 -16.99
C GLY A 299 -4.90 -25.68 -16.96
N ASN A 300 -4.24 -26.05 -15.86
CA ASN A 300 -3.69 -27.40 -15.70
C ASN A 300 -4.77 -28.40 -15.26
N SER A 301 -5.70 -27.97 -14.40
CA SER A 301 -6.86 -28.76 -13.98
C SER A 301 -7.80 -29.08 -15.15
N SER A 302 -8.01 -28.12 -16.06
CA SER A 302 -8.78 -28.33 -17.29
C SER A 302 -8.06 -29.26 -18.28
N LYS A 303 -6.73 -29.21 -18.39
CA LYS A 303 -5.95 -30.19 -19.18
C LYS A 303 -5.98 -31.59 -18.57
N GLN A 304 -5.99 -31.71 -17.25
CA GLN A 304 -6.11 -33.00 -16.54
C GLN A 304 -7.52 -33.58 -16.65
N TRP A 305 -8.56 -32.75 -16.63
CA TRP A 305 -9.94 -33.16 -16.93
C TRP A 305 -10.09 -33.57 -18.40
N SER A 306 -9.47 -32.83 -19.33
CA SER A 306 -9.52 -33.12 -20.77
C SER A 306 -8.86 -34.45 -21.17
N LYS A 307 -8.00 -35.03 -20.32
CA LYS A 307 -7.46 -36.38 -20.55
C LYS A 307 -8.36 -37.51 -20.05
N LYS A 308 -9.42 -37.22 -19.29
CA LYS A 308 -10.30 -38.23 -18.68
C LYS A 308 -11.71 -38.33 -19.28
N THR A 309 -12.14 -37.37 -20.10
CA THR A 309 -13.41 -37.46 -20.83
C THR A 309 -13.26 -36.81 -22.20
N GLY A 310 -13.45 -37.60 -23.25
CA GLY A 310 -13.53 -37.08 -24.61
C GLY A 310 -14.73 -36.17 -24.80
N THR A 311 -14.52 -35.09 -25.53
CA THR A 311 -15.51 -34.16 -26.11
C THR A 311 -16.24 -33.22 -25.14
N VAL A 312 -16.04 -31.90 -25.32
CA VAL A 312 -17.07 -30.92 -25.74
C VAL A 312 -16.57 -29.47 -25.51
N ASN A 313 -16.75 -28.66 -26.56
CA ASN A 313 -16.66 -27.20 -26.57
C ASN A 313 -17.63 -26.58 -25.55
N THR A 314 -17.16 -25.64 -24.70
CA THR A 314 -17.89 -24.41 -24.36
C THR A 314 -17.07 -23.53 -23.42
N TRP A 315 -16.97 -22.24 -23.76
CA TRP A 315 -16.52 -21.20 -22.85
C TRP A 315 -17.53 -21.03 -21.70
N ARG A 316 -17.08 -21.23 -20.46
CA ARG A 316 -17.78 -20.79 -19.24
C ARG A 316 -16.80 -20.10 -18.30
N ALA A 317 -17.23 -18.96 -17.78
CA ALA A 317 -16.53 -18.22 -16.73
C ALA A 317 -16.39 -19.10 -15.47
N ALA A 318 -15.20 -19.08 -14.87
CA ALA A 318 -14.85 -19.86 -13.69
C ALA A 318 -15.87 -19.66 -12.55
N SER A 319 -16.52 -20.75 -12.19
CA SER A 319 -17.26 -20.94 -10.95
C SER A 319 -16.95 -22.33 -10.46
N HIS A 320 -16.17 -22.47 -9.40
CA HIS A 320 -16.49 -23.29 -8.22
C HIS A 320 -15.31 -23.34 -7.23
N ALA A 321 -15.65 -23.17 -5.95
CA ALA A 321 -14.83 -23.58 -4.82
C ALA A 321 -14.89 -25.12 -4.67
N PRO A 322 -13.88 -25.77 -4.06
CA PRO A 322 -13.89 -27.23 -3.90
C PRO A 322 -14.97 -27.64 -2.91
N SER A 323 -15.97 -28.38 -3.38
CA SER A 323 -16.97 -29.04 -2.55
C SER A 323 -16.36 -30.27 -1.89
N GLY A 324 -16.52 -30.37 -0.56
CA GLY A 324 -16.11 -31.53 0.22
C GLY A 324 -16.74 -32.82 -0.30
N SER A 325 -15.92 -33.86 -0.42
CA SER A 325 -16.36 -35.21 -0.70
C SER A 325 -16.87 -35.85 0.60
N THR A 326 -18.17 -36.00 0.68
CA THR A 326 -18.87 -36.96 1.54
C THR A 326 -18.38 -38.36 1.18
N LEU A 327 -17.72 -39.04 2.12
CA LEU A 327 -17.39 -40.46 2.02
C LEU A 327 -18.63 -41.28 2.37
N THR A 328 -19.23 -41.95 1.38
CA THR A 328 -20.19 -43.04 1.61
C THR A 328 -19.78 -44.28 0.81
N ARG A 329 -19.26 -45.25 1.56
CA ARG A 329 -19.61 -46.68 1.64
C ARG A 329 -19.74 -47.53 0.36
N SER A 330 -19.05 -48.69 0.45
CA SER A 330 -19.18 -49.98 -0.26
C SER A 330 -18.82 -50.05 -1.74
N ASP A 331 -17.71 -50.73 -2.05
CA ASP A 331 -17.79 -52.09 -2.59
C ASP A 331 -16.51 -52.90 -2.32
N SER A 332 -16.76 -54.15 -1.95
CA SER A 332 -15.87 -55.24 -1.55
C SER A 332 -15.19 -55.93 -2.73
N PHE A 333 -13.95 -56.38 -2.57
CA PHE A 333 -13.45 -57.55 -3.31
C PHE A 333 -12.44 -58.37 -2.48
N GLU A 334 -12.70 -59.68 -2.47
CA GLU A 334 -12.06 -60.75 -1.69
C GLU A 334 -10.55 -60.89 -1.94
N MET A 335 -9.77 -61.14 -0.88
CA MET A 335 -8.51 -61.89 -0.99
C MET A 335 -8.78 -63.36 -0.70
N ARG A 336 -8.76 -64.20 -1.75
CA ARG A 336 -8.65 -65.66 -1.62
C ARG A 336 -7.20 -66.11 -1.75
N HIS A 337 -6.83 -67.01 -0.85
CA HIS A 337 -5.65 -67.86 -0.88
C HIS A 337 -5.48 -68.62 -2.20
N ALA A 338 -4.23 -68.75 -2.64
CA ALA A 338 -3.73 -69.90 -3.36
C ALA A 338 -2.27 -70.14 -2.92
N GLY A 339 -2.02 -71.28 -2.27
CA GLY A 339 -0.68 -71.81 -2.03
C GLY A 339 -0.32 -72.86 -3.07
N THR A 340 0.97 -73.12 -3.23
CA THR A 340 1.62 -74.41 -3.62
C THR A 340 3.14 -74.15 -3.72
N THR A 341 3.97 -74.64 -2.78
CA THR A 341 4.88 -75.83 -2.89
C THR A 341 5.87 -75.74 -4.06
N LYS A 342 7.21 -75.88 -3.97
CA LYS A 342 8.18 -76.76 -3.23
C LYS A 342 9.62 -76.40 -3.77
N PRO A 343 10.75 -77.09 -3.49
CA PRO A 343 11.46 -77.35 -2.22
C PRO A 343 13.01 -77.09 -2.25
N GLY A 344 13.62 -76.87 -1.07
CA GLY A 344 14.78 -77.62 -0.52
C GLY A 344 16.23 -77.54 -1.07
N ALA A 345 17.16 -77.38 -0.11
CA ALA A 345 18.58 -77.80 -0.04
C ALA A 345 19.60 -76.98 -0.86
N VAL A 346 20.75 -76.52 -0.35
CA VAL A 346 21.63 -76.88 0.78
C VAL A 346 22.15 -75.61 1.46
#